data_AF-A0ABD0RPF0-F1
#
_entry.id   AF-A0ABD0RPF0-F1
#
_cell.length_a   1.000
_cell.length_b   1.000
_cell.length_c   1.000
_cell.angle_alpha   90.00
_cell.angle_beta   90.00
_cell.angle_gamma   90.00
#
_symmetry.space_group_name_H-M   'P 1'
#
loop_
_entity.id
_entity.type
_entity.pdbx_description
1 polymer ?
#
loop_
_entity_poly.entity_id
_entity_poly.type
_entity_poly.pdbx_seq_one_letter_code
_entity_poly.pdbx_strand_id
1 'polypeptide(L)' 'RACIDFAISAKPLTRYMPQNRQTLQYRLWHFVVSPSFEYTVLVMIALNTVVLMMK' A
#
# COMPACT_ATOMS: atom_id res chain seq x y z
N ARG A 1 -20.16 8.13 -22.47
CA ARG A 1 -19.51 7.04 -23.24
C ARG A 1 -18.22 6.55 -22.57
N ALA A 2 -17.39 7.44 -22.02
CA ALA A 2 -16.14 7.08 -21.31
C ALA A 2 -16.28 6.03 -20.19
N CYS A 3 -17.38 6.03 -19.41
CA CYS A 3 -17.61 5.02 -18.37
C CYS A 3 -17.82 3.60 -18.93
N ILE A 4 -18.39 3.49 -20.14
CA ILE A 4 -18.67 2.21 -20.81
C ILE A 4 -17.35 1.63 -21.33
N ASP A 5 -16.51 2.46 -21.96
CA ASP A 5 -15.20 2.03 -22.47
C ASP A 5 -14.23 1.65 -21.33
N PHE A 6 -14.32 2.32 -20.18
CA PHE A 6 -13.56 1.97 -18.98
C PHE A 6 -13.98 0.62 -18.41
N ALA A 7 -15.28 0.35 -18.27
CA ALA A 7 -15.78 -0.92 -17.74
C ALA A 7 -15.40 -2.12 -18.61
N ILE A 8 -15.35 -1.93 -19.94
CA ILE A 8 -14.98 -2.97 -20.90
C ILE A 8 -13.46 -3.21 -20.95
N SER A 9 -12.65 -2.15 -20.75
CA SER A 9 -11.18 -2.23 -20.87
C SER A 9 -10.45 -2.43 -19.53
N ALA A 10 -11.16 -2.34 -18.40
CA ALA A 10 -10.57 -2.47 -17.08
C ALA A 10 -9.96 -3.87 -16.89
N LYS A 11 -8.64 -3.92 -16.73
CA LYS A 11 -7.93 -5.14 -16.35
C LYS A 11 -7.98 -5.27 -14.82
N PRO A 12 -8.22 -6.48 -14.29
CA PRO A 12 -8.20 -6.69 -12.85
C PRO A 12 -6.81 -6.33 -12.30
N LEU A 13 -6.79 -5.53 -11.24
CA LEU A 13 -5.56 -5.25 -10.51
C LEU A 13 -5.12 -6.53 -9.81
N THR A 14 -3.95 -7.06 -10.16
CA THR A 14 -3.36 -8.25 -9.52
C THR A 14 -2.84 -7.88 -8.13
N ARG A 15 -3.74 -7.75 -7.15
CA ARG A 15 -3.40 -7.66 -5.73
C ARG A 15 -3.24 -9.09 -5.20
N TYR A 16 -2.10 -9.39 -4.59
CA TYR A 16 -1.93 -10.65 -3.85
C TYR A 16 -2.88 -10.65 -2.64
N MET A 17 -3.94 -11.44 -2.70
CA MET A 17 -4.90 -11.62 -1.61
C MET A 17 -4.60 -12.96 -0.94
N PRO A 18 -4.08 -12.97 0.30
CA PRO A 18 -3.77 -14.23 0.98
C PRO A 18 -5.07 -15.03 1.20
N GLN A 19 -5.07 -16.29 0.75
CA GLN A 19 -6.25 -17.17 0.71
C GLN A 19 -6.76 -17.58 2.10
N ASN A 20 -5.90 -17.54 3.12
CA ASN A 20 -6.23 -17.90 4.50
C ASN A 20 -6.30 -16.68 5.43
N ARG A 21 -7.52 -16.28 5.81
CA ARG A 21 -7.79 -15.22 6.80
C ARG A 21 -7.33 -15.55 8.23
N GLN A 22 -7.15 -16.84 8.56
CA GLN A 22 -6.79 -17.30 9.92
C GLN A 22 -5.29 -17.29 10.20
N THR A 23 -4.44 -17.00 9.21
CA THR A 23 -2.99 -16.98 9.39
C THR A 23 -2.52 -15.58 9.79
N LEU A 24 -1.48 -15.51 10.63
CA LEU A 24 -0.76 -14.26 10.96
C LEU A 24 -0.32 -13.47 9.72
N GLN A 25 -0.11 -14.16 8.59
CA GLN A 25 0.16 -13.57 7.28
C GLN A 25 -0.95 -12.61 6.81
N TYR A 26 -2.23 -12.90 7.05
CA TYR A 26 -3.33 -11.98 6.71
C TYR A 26 -3.32 -10.74 7.60
N ARG A 27 -3.04 -10.89 8.89
CA ARG A 27 -2.93 -9.77 9.85
C ARG A 27 -1.75 -8.86 9.50
N LEU A 28 -0.61 -9.44 9.16
CA LEU A 28 0.57 -8.69 8.71
C LEU A 28 0.32 -8.02 7.35
N TRP A 29 -0.27 -8.73 6.39
CA TRP A 29 -0.65 -8.15 5.10
C TRP A 29 -1.62 -6.98 5.26
N HIS A 30 -2.65 -7.14 6.11
CA HIS A 30 -3.61 -6.08 6.42
C HIS A 30 -2.96 -4.88 7.14
N PHE A 31 -1.96 -5.13 7.98
CA PHE A 31 -1.21 -4.08 8.64
C PHE A 31 -0.29 -3.32 7.67
N VAL A 32 0.43 -4.05 6.82
CA VAL A 32 1.36 -3.47 5.83
C VAL A 32 0.63 -2.72 4.72
N VAL A 33 -0.56 -3.19 4.32
CA VAL A 33 -1.40 -2.52 3.31
C VAL A 33 -2.18 -1.34 3.90
N SER A 34 -2.12 -1.11 5.22
CA SER A 34 -2.79 0.01 5.85
C SER A 34 -2.10 1.34 5.47
N PRO A 35 -2.87 2.38 5.10
CA PRO A 35 -2.30 3.69 4.75
C PRO A 35 -1.44 4.28 5.87
N SER A 36 -1.73 3.94 7.14
CA SER A 36 -0.91 4.36 8.29
C SER A 36 0.56 3.91 8.18
N PHE A 37 0.83 2.73 7.61
CA PHE A 37 2.19 2.25 7.43
C PHE A 37 2.93 3.06 6.35
N GLU A 38 2.25 3.39 5.25
CA GLU A 38 2.79 4.22 4.18
C GLU A 38 3.23 5.61 4.70
N TYR A 39 2.40 6.25 5.53
CA TYR A 39 2.76 7.51 6.18
C TYR A 39 3.93 7.37 7.15
N THR A 40 4.02 6.25 7.87
CA THR A 40 5.13 6.02 8.83
C THR A 40 6.47 5.90 8.10
N VAL A 41 6.52 5.16 6.99
CA VAL A 41 7.73 5.03 6.17
C VAL A 41 8.12 6.38 5.57
N LEU A 42 7.15 7.14 5.05
CA LEU A 42 7.40 8.48 4.50
C LEU A 42 7.99 9.43 5.56
N VAL A 43 7.43 9.43 6.77
CA VAL A 43 7.94 10.23 7.89
C VAL A 43 9.34 9.79 8.28
N MET A 44 9.62 8.48 8.36
CA MET A 44 10.95 7.96 8.69
C MET A 44 12.02 8.40 7.67
N ILE A 45 11.70 8.36 6.38
CA ILE A 45 12.58 8.83 5.30
C ILE A 45 12.77 10.35 5.42
N ALA A 46 11.70 11.12 5.57
CA ALA A 46 11.76 12.57 5.69
C ALA A 46 12.60 13.00 6.91
N LEU A 47 12.40 12.37 8.07
CA LEU A 47 13.20 12.61 9.27
C LEU A 47 14.68 12.34 9.01
N ASN A 48 15.03 11.23 8.35
CA ASN A 48 16.43 10.94 8.01
C ASN A 48 17.02 12.01 7.07
N THR A 49 16.27 12.48 6.08
CA THR A 49 16.73 13.57 5.20
C THR A 49 16.94 14.88 5.97
N VAL A 50 16.06 15.21 6.91
CA VAL A 50 16.20 16.41 7.76
C VAL A 50 17.45 16.28 8.63
N VAL A 51 17.66 15.15 9.31
CA VAL A 51 18.84 14.92 10.15
C VAL A 51 20.14 15.01 9.35
N LEU A 52 20.16 14.48 8.12
CA LEU A 52 21.30 14.58 7.23
C LEU A 52 21.57 16.02 6.76
N MET A 53 20.52 16.82 6.51
CA MET A 53 20.65 18.24 6.13
C MET A 53 20.99 19.15 7.30
N MET A 54 20.65 18.74 8.52
CA MET A 54 20.98 19.44 9.77
C MET A 54 22.41 19.14 10.26
N LYS A 55 23.14 18.26 9.56
CA LYS A 55 24.55 17.97 9.82
C LYS A 55 25.44 18.71 8.82
#